data_AF-T1EJH4-F1
#
_entry.id   AF-T1EJH4-F1
#
_cell.length_a   1.000
_cell.length_b   1.000
_cell.length_c   1.000
_cell.angle_alpha   90.00
_cell.angle_beta   90.00
_cell.angle_gamma   90.00
#
_symmetry.space_group_name_H-M   'P 1'
#
loop_
_entity.id
_entity.type
_entity.pdbx_description
1 polymer ?
#
loop_
_entity_poly.entity_id
_entity_poly.type
_entity_poly.pdbx_seq_one_letter_code
_entity_poly.pdbx_strand_id
1 'polypeptide(L)'
;SGEHMEYDAFVSCAYADRERAIEMINMLESRGYKICYHEKDFVPGKPIALNILEAVLFSKRVLCLMTLDFINSPYCLFEFQISLHRNIEIKKKRLIVLMDGSVKVDQCSLPTDLYNFLSSHTYIK
;
A
#
# COMPACT_ATOMS: atom_id res chain seq x y z
N SER A 1 -23.24 -11.28 2.57
CA SER A 1 -22.13 -12.22 2.39
C SER A 1 -20.86 -11.52 2.83
N GLY A 2 -20.16 -12.04 3.85
CA GLY A 2 -18.89 -11.45 4.27
C GLY A 2 -17.88 -11.58 3.14
N GLU A 3 -17.23 -10.48 2.75
CA GLU A 3 -16.05 -10.55 1.87
C GLU A 3 -15.04 -11.49 2.54
N HIS A 4 -14.74 -12.64 1.91
CA HIS A 4 -13.74 -13.57 2.43
C HIS A 4 -12.37 -12.93 2.27
N MET A 5 -11.85 -12.37 3.36
CA MET A 5 -10.55 -11.71 3.40
C MET A 5 -9.47 -12.76 3.61
N GLU A 6 -8.54 -12.84 2.68
CA GLU A 6 -7.44 -13.80 2.74
C GLU A 6 -6.27 -13.29 3.58
N TYR A 7 -6.07 -11.97 3.65
CA TYR A 7 -4.95 -11.32 4.34
C TYR A 7 -5.45 -10.25 5.31
N ASP A 8 -4.71 -10.04 6.40
CA ASP A 8 -4.94 -8.93 7.32
C ASP A 8 -4.46 -7.60 6.72
N ALA A 9 -3.37 -7.63 5.96
CA ALA A 9 -2.90 -6.46 5.23
C ALA A 9 -2.13 -6.84 3.95
N PHE A 10 -2.18 -5.97 2.95
CA PHE A 10 -1.24 -5.93 1.83
C PHE A 10 -0.23 -4.81 2.09
N VAL A 11 1.07 -5.08 1.87
CA VAL A 11 2.14 -4.08 1.97
C VAL A 11 2.55 -3.62 0.57
N SER A 12 2.37 -2.33 0.32
CA SER A 12 2.83 -1.63 -0.88
C SER A 12 4.03 -0.75 -0.52
N CYS A 13 5.15 -0.97 -1.19
CA CYS A 13 6.41 -0.24 -0.95
C CYS A 13 7.20 -0.11 -2.26
N ALA A 14 8.17 0.82 -2.29
CA ALA A 14 9.13 0.85 -3.39
C ALA A 14 10.11 -0.32 -3.26
N TYR A 15 10.74 -0.69 -4.38
CA TYR A 15 11.79 -1.71 -4.38
C TYR A 15 12.99 -1.29 -3.50
N ALA A 16 13.32 0.01 -3.48
CA ALA A 16 14.37 0.55 -2.62
C ALA A 16 14.08 0.34 -1.11
N ASP A 17 12.80 0.26 -0.73
CA ASP A 17 12.36 0.09 0.66
C ASP A 17 12.15 -1.38 1.04
N ARG A 18 12.54 -2.32 0.16
CA ARG A 18 12.30 -3.75 0.31
C ARG A 18 12.78 -4.31 1.66
N GLU A 19 13.99 -3.98 2.07
CA GLU A 19 14.56 -4.51 3.33
C GLU A 19 13.74 -4.05 4.53
N ARG A 20 13.42 -2.75 4.59
CA ARG A 20 12.55 -2.17 5.63
C ARG A 20 11.14 -2.78 5.61
N ALA A 21 10.59 -3.03 4.41
CA ALA A 21 9.31 -3.70 4.27
C ALA A 21 9.35 -5.13 4.84
N ILE A 22 10.39 -5.89 4.52
CA ILE A 22 10.57 -7.27 5.03
C ILE A 22 10.69 -7.28 6.55
N GLU A 23 11.45 -6.36 7.15
CA GLU A 23 11.55 -6.25 8.61
C GLU A 23 10.19 -5.99 9.26
N MET A 24 9.42 -5.04 8.71
CA MET A 24 8.07 -4.74 9.18
C MET A 24 7.13 -5.94 9.01
N ILE A 25 7.18 -6.62 7.86
CA ILE A 25 6.38 -7.81 7.57
C ILE A 25 6.68 -8.91 8.58
N ASN A 26 7.95 -9.21 8.83
CA ASN A 26 8.37 -10.24 9.79
C ASN A 26 7.87 -9.91 11.21
N MET A 27 7.92 -8.63 11.61
CA MET A 27 7.40 -8.19 12.89
C MET A 27 5.87 -8.37 12.99
N LEU A 28 5.12 -8.05 11.93
CA LEU A 28 3.68 -8.26 11.88
C LEU A 28 3.31 -9.76 11.88
N GLU A 29 4.00 -10.57 11.07
CA GLU A 29 3.80 -12.02 10.99
C GLU A 29 4.11 -12.69 12.34
N SER A 30 5.15 -12.24 13.06
CA SER A 30 5.48 -12.73 14.42
C SER A 30 4.39 -12.48 15.45
N ARG A 31 3.49 -11.51 15.18
CA ARG A 31 2.33 -11.18 16.02
C ARG A 31 1.05 -11.87 15.53
N GLY A 32 1.13 -12.73 14.52
CA GLY A 32 0.02 -13.54 14.01
C GLY A 32 -0.79 -12.88 12.89
N TYR A 33 -0.33 -11.76 12.32
CA TYR A 33 -0.99 -11.17 11.15
C TYR A 33 -0.60 -11.89 9.86
N LYS A 34 -1.56 -12.16 8.98
CA LYS A 34 -1.30 -12.70 7.65
C LYS A 34 -1.10 -11.56 6.65
N ILE A 35 0.12 -11.42 6.12
CA ILE A 35 0.50 -10.29 5.27
C ILE A 35 0.65 -10.74 3.82
N CYS A 36 0.07 -10.00 2.88
CA CYS A 36 0.31 -10.14 1.45
C CYS A 36 1.48 -9.24 1.04
N TYR A 37 2.45 -9.79 0.33
CA TYR A 37 3.59 -9.06 -0.21
C TYR A 37 3.97 -9.53 -1.61
N HIS A 38 4.31 -8.58 -2.49
CA HIS A 38 4.45 -8.85 -3.93
C HIS A 38 5.51 -9.91 -4.27
N GLU A 39 6.60 -10.03 -3.51
CA GLU A 39 7.65 -11.03 -3.78
C GLU A 39 7.28 -12.44 -3.33
N LYS A 40 6.33 -12.56 -2.39
CA LYS A 40 5.93 -13.83 -1.79
C LYS A 40 4.68 -14.38 -2.49
N ASP A 41 3.71 -13.51 -2.76
CA ASP A 41 2.33 -13.93 -3.02
C ASP A 41 1.83 -13.62 -4.43
N PHE A 42 2.56 -12.82 -5.23
CA PHE A 42 2.13 -12.55 -6.60
C PHE A 42 2.35 -13.77 -7.47
N VAL A 43 1.34 -14.07 -8.29
CA VAL A 43 1.36 -15.23 -9.18
C VAL A 43 2.25 -14.90 -10.39
N PRO A 44 3.34 -15.65 -10.65
CA PRO A 44 4.17 -15.44 -11.82
C PRO A 44 3.39 -15.67 -13.11
N GLY A 45 3.61 -14.84 -14.14
CA GLY A 45 2.89 -14.92 -15.41
C GLY A 45 1.50 -14.27 -15.42
N LYS A 46 0.98 -13.85 -14.26
CA LYS A 46 -0.22 -13.03 -14.17
C LYS A 46 0.12 -11.55 -14.38
N PRO A 47 -0.71 -10.76 -15.09
CA PRO A 47 -0.50 -9.32 -15.22
C PRO A 47 -0.35 -8.64 -13.86
N ILE A 48 0.69 -7.81 -13.71
CA ILE A 48 1.01 -7.14 -12.44
C ILE A 48 -0.17 -6.35 -11.88
N ALA A 49 -0.93 -5.68 -12.75
CA ALA A 49 -2.13 -4.93 -12.35
C ALA A 49 -3.20 -5.83 -11.72
N LEU A 50 -3.37 -7.07 -12.21
CA LEU A 50 -4.31 -8.02 -11.62
C LEU A 50 -3.82 -8.58 -10.29
N ASN A 51 -2.52 -8.83 -10.15
CA ASN A 51 -1.93 -9.23 -8.86
C ASN A 51 -2.15 -8.15 -7.79
N ILE A 52 -1.86 -6.89 -8.11
CA ILE A 52 -2.11 -5.74 -7.24
C ILE A 52 -3.59 -5.64 -6.88
N LEU A 53 -4.46 -5.75 -7.90
CA LEU A 53 -5.90 -5.67 -7.72
C LEU A 53 -6.37 -6.74 -6.72
N GLU A 54 -5.94 -7.98 -6.84
CA GLU A 54 -6.34 -9.04 -5.93
C GLU A 54 -5.76 -8.87 -4.53
N ALA A 55 -4.50 -8.46 -4.41
CA ALA A 55 -3.88 -8.16 -3.12
C ALA A 55 -4.67 -7.09 -2.36
N VAL A 56 -5.14 -6.05 -3.04
CA VAL A 56 -6.01 -5.02 -2.44
C VAL A 56 -7.42 -5.55 -2.12
N LEU A 57 -8.01 -6.42 -2.96
CA LEU A 57 -9.35 -6.99 -2.71
C LEU A 57 -9.38 -7.88 -1.50
N PHE A 58 -8.39 -8.76 -1.41
CA PHE A 58 -8.38 -9.85 -0.45
C PHE A 58 -7.67 -9.48 0.85
N SER A 59 -7.25 -8.22 1.00
CA SER A 59 -6.66 -7.69 2.23
C SER A 59 -7.62 -6.79 3.01
N LYS A 60 -7.67 -6.97 4.33
CA LYS A 60 -8.49 -6.12 5.21
C LYS A 60 -7.97 -4.68 5.27
N ARG A 61 -6.66 -4.48 5.10
CA ARG A 61 -5.95 -3.20 5.10
C ARG A 61 -4.92 -3.15 3.97
N VAL A 62 -4.55 -1.95 3.57
CA VAL A 62 -3.40 -1.70 2.69
C VAL A 62 -2.45 -0.79 3.46
N LEU A 63 -1.22 -1.25 3.69
CA LEU A 63 -0.13 -0.51 4.31
C LEU A 63 0.76 0.05 3.19
N CYS A 64 0.82 1.36 3.05
CA CYS A 64 1.73 2.02 2.11
C CYS A 64 2.93 2.58 2.86
N LEU A 65 4.12 2.05 2.59
CA LEU A 65 5.39 2.64 3.02
C LEU A 65 5.73 3.78 2.07
N MET A 66 5.51 5.01 2.52
CA MET A 66 5.60 6.20 1.69
C MET A 66 6.94 6.89 1.89
N THR A 67 7.82 6.72 0.91
CA THR A 67 9.15 7.30 0.81
C THR A 67 9.26 8.14 -0.47
N LEU A 68 10.38 8.85 -0.65
CA LEU A 68 10.64 9.55 -1.92
C LEU A 68 10.75 8.56 -3.09
N ASP A 69 11.34 7.39 -2.89
CA ASP A 69 11.40 6.34 -3.91
C ASP A 69 10.02 5.79 -4.26
N PHE A 70 9.12 5.69 -3.27
CA PHE A 70 7.71 5.33 -3.50
C PHE A 70 7.02 6.35 -4.40
N ILE A 71 7.18 7.64 -4.09
CA ILE A 71 6.56 8.74 -4.85
C ILE A 71 7.07 8.79 -6.28
N ASN A 72 8.36 8.47 -6.49
CA ASN A 72 8.98 8.49 -7.81
C ASN A 72 8.77 7.19 -8.63
N SER A 73 8.17 6.16 -8.05
CA SER A 73 7.94 4.88 -8.72
C SER A 73 6.57 4.83 -9.41
N PRO A 74 6.50 4.73 -10.75
CA PRO A 74 5.24 4.67 -11.48
C PRO A 74 4.35 3.47 -11.08
N TYR A 75 4.97 2.33 -10.74
CA TYR A 75 4.25 1.15 -10.27
C TYR A 75 3.65 1.37 -8.87
N CYS A 76 4.37 2.01 -7.96
CA CYS A 76 3.86 2.32 -6.62
C CYS A 76 2.71 3.34 -6.67
N LEU A 77 2.81 4.34 -7.54
CA LEU A 77 1.73 5.30 -7.77
C LEU A 77 0.49 4.62 -8.36
N PHE A 78 0.67 3.66 -9.27
CA PHE A 78 -0.43 2.87 -9.79
C PHE A 78 -1.11 2.02 -8.70
N GLU A 79 -0.33 1.33 -7.86
CA GLU A 79 -0.85 0.58 -6.70
C GLU A 79 -1.66 1.48 -5.76
N PHE A 80 -1.11 2.66 -5.46
CA PHE A 80 -1.76 3.65 -4.61
C PHE A 80 -3.06 4.15 -5.22
N GLN A 81 -3.09 4.48 -6.52
CA GLN A 81 -4.30 4.93 -7.21
C GLN A 81 -5.38 3.84 -7.22
N ILE A 82 -5.04 2.58 -7.51
CA ILE A 82 -6.00 1.46 -7.45
C ILE A 82 -6.55 1.30 -6.03
N SER A 83 -5.69 1.38 -5.01
CA SER A 83 -6.09 1.32 -3.60
C SER A 83 -7.02 2.49 -3.23
N LEU A 84 -6.70 3.71 -3.66
CA LEU A 84 -7.53 4.91 -3.43
C LEU A 84 -8.90 4.80 -4.09
N HIS A 85 -8.93 4.47 -5.38
CA HIS A 85 -10.18 4.31 -6.13
C HIS A 85 -11.10 3.30 -5.44
N ARG A 86 -10.54 2.20 -4.94
CA ARG A 86 -11.33 1.24 -4.15
C ARG A 86 -11.74 1.71 -2.76
N ASN A 87 -10.88 2.42 -2.04
CA ASN A 87 -11.28 3.00 -0.75
C ASN A 87 -12.50 3.92 -0.93
N ILE A 88 -12.54 4.66 -2.04
CA ILE A 88 -13.65 5.52 -2.44
C ILE A 88 -14.88 4.69 -2.84
N GLU A 89 -14.73 3.68 -3.70
CA GLU A 89 -15.84 2.82 -4.16
C GLU A 89 -16.49 2.01 -3.03
N ILE A 90 -15.68 1.46 -2.12
CA ILE A 90 -16.14 0.58 -1.04
C ILE A 90 -16.55 1.39 0.21
N LYS A 91 -16.29 2.71 0.26
CA LYS A 91 -16.48 3.60 1.43
C LYS A 91 -15.88 3.05 2.74
N LYS A 92 -14.81 2.25 2.65
CA LYS A 92 -14.14 1.65 3.82
C LYS A 92 -12.76 2.29 3.97
N LYS A 93 -12.41 2.74 5.18
CA LYS A 93 -11.08 3.27 5.54
C LYS A 93 -10.06 2.11 5.66
N ARG A 94 -9.54 1.61 4.54
CA ARG A 94 -8.60 0.46 4.51
C ARG A 94 -7.14 0.86 4.33
N LEU A 95 -6.89 2.05 3.79
CA LEU A 95 -5.55 2.55 3.55
C LEU A 95 -4.94 3.13 4.83
N ILE A 96 -3.74 2.66 5.17
CA ILE A 96 -2.89 3.19 6.24
C ILE A 96 -1.56 3.58 5.60
N VAL A 97 -1.19 4.85 5.75
CA VAL A 97 0.07 5.38 5.26
C VAL A 97 1.08 5.46 6.40
N LEU A 98 2.25 4.87 6.16
CA LEU A 98 3.44 4.95 6.99
C LEU A 98 4.42 5.87 6.27
N MET A 99 4.53 7.11 6.73
CA MET A 99 5.28 8.16 6.06
C MET A 99 6.71 8.24 6.58
N ASP A 100 7.67 8.15 5.67
CA ASP A 100 9.06 8.40 6.02
C ASP A 100 9.29 9.89 6.33
N GLY A 101 10.10 10.17 7.35
CA GLY A 101 10.34 11.54 7.84
C GLY A 101 11.00 12.47 6.82
N SER A 102 11.62 11.93 5.76
CA SER A 102 12.19 12.72 4.67
C SER A 102 11.15 13.24 3.67
N VAL A 103 9.95 12.68 3.65
CA VAL A 103 8.89 13.07 2.72
C VAL A 103 8.27 14.40 3.17
N LYS A 104 8.34 15.40 2.29
CA LYS A 104 7.63 16.67 2.45
C LYS A 104 6.27 16.56 1.75
N VAL A 105 5.20 16.80 2.49
CA VAL A 105 3.85 16.87 1.92
C VAL A 105 3.63 18.28 1.41
N ASP A 106 3.93 18.49 0.13
CA ASP A 106 3.66 19.75 -0.55
C ASP A 106 3.06 19.52 -1.95
N GLN A 107 2.23 20.46 -2.40
CA GLN A 107 1.49 20.32 -3.65
C GLN A 107 2.39 20.39 -4.89
N CYS A 108 3.61 20.94 -4.76
CA CYS A 108 4.55 21.07 -5.87
C CYS A 108 5.38 19.80 -6.09
N SER A 109 5.59 19.00 -5.05
CA SER A 109 6.42 17.79 -5.09
C SER A 109 5.60 16.49 -5.25
N LEU A 110 4.29 16.53 -4.98
CA LEU A 110 3.43 15.35 -5.02
C LEU A 110 2.43 15.40 -6.17
N PRO A 111 2.11 14.25 -6.79
CA PRO A 111 0.95 14.14 -7.67
C PRO A 111 -0.33 14.59 -6.95
N THR A 112 -1.22 15.27 -7.67
CA THR A 112 -2.44 15.90 -7.12
C THR A 112 -3.28 14.95 -6.27
N ASP A 113 -3.51 13.71 -6.74
CA ASP A 113 -4.32 12.73 -6.02
C ASP A 113 -3.69 12.32 -4.69
N LEU A 114 -2.37 12.16 -4.69
CA LEU A 114 -1.59 11.82 -3.51
C LEU A 114 -1.59 12.97 -2.51
N TYR A 115 -1.36 14.20 -2.96
CA TYR A 115 -1.45 15.40 -2.12
C TYR A 115 -2.85 15.55 -1.50
N ASN A 116 -3.91 15.39 -2.29
CA ASN A 116 -5.29 15.48 -1.82
C ASN A 116 -5.62 14.41 -0.77
N PHE A 117 -5.13 13.19 -0.97
CA PHE A 117 -5.30 12.13 0.02
C PHE A 117 -4.57 12.45 1.32
N LEU A 118 -3.28 12.79 1.25
CA LEU A 118 -2.44 13.06 2.43
C LEU A 118 -2.86 14.31 3.20
N SER A 119 -3.44 15.30 2.52
CA SER A 119 -3.98 16.51 3.16
C SER A 119 -5.34 16.29 3.84
N SER A 120 -6.06 15.22 3.50
CA SER A 120 -7.39 14.91 4.05
C SER A 120 -7.42 13.71 5.00
N HIS A 121 -6.33 12.95 5.12
CA HIS A 121 -6.25 11.73 5.93
C HIS A 121 -5.04 11.75 6.87
N THR A 122 -5.18 11.08 8.03
CA THR A 122 -4.07 10.91 8.98
C THR A 122 -3.15 9.77 8.56
N TYR A 123 -1.85 9.96 8.75
CA TYR A 123 -0.80 8.98 8.49
C TYR A 123 0.08 8.83 9.74
N ILE A 124 0.84 7.73 9.81
CA ILE A 124 1.80 7.46 10.89
C ILE A 124 3.18 7.92 10.39
N LYS A 125 3.95 8.62 11.24
CA LYS A 125 5.36 8.96 10.98
C LYS A 125 6.27 7.98 11.69
#